data_AF-A0A3D2H187-F1
#
_entry.id   AF-A0A3D2H187-F1
#
_cell.length_a   1.000
_cell.length_b   1.000
_cell.length_c   1.000
_cell.angle_alpha   90.00
_cell.angle_beta   90.00
_cell.angle_gamma   90.00
#
_symmetry.space_group_name_H-M   'P 1'
#
loop_
_entity.id
_entity.type
_entity.pdbx_description
1 polymer ?
#
loop_
_entity_poly.entity_id
_entity_poly.type
_entity_poly.pdbx_seq_one_letter_code
_entity_poly.pdbx_strand_id
1 'polypeptide(L)' 'MTIDEFLTNVRRIQAADPRYRLGRDGSDGYCDCIGLVIGAIRRSGGQWRGIHGTNWTARNAMHDLNPLRGAGQLQRGEL' A
#
# COMPACT_ATOMS: atom_id res chain seq x y z
N MET A 1 -4.08 5.33 8.96
CA MET A 1 -2.76 5.01 8.40
C MET A 1 -2.14 6.29 7.88
N THR A 2 -0.97 6.66 8.39
CA THR A 2 -0.18 7.79 7.88
C THR A 2 0.78 7.32 6.78
N ILE A 3 1.32 8.26 5.99
CA ILE A 3 2.35 7.94 4.99
C ILE A 3 3.62 7.35 5.63
N ASP A 4 4.02 7.84 6.81
CA ASP A 4 5.21 7.38 7.50
C ASP A 4 5.06 5.95 8.02
N GLU A 5 3.88 5.60 8.53
CA GLU A 5 3.55 4.22 8.91
C GLU A 5 3.60 3.28 7.70
N PHE A 6 3.01 3.70 6.58
CA PHE A 6 3.03 2.94 5.34
C PHE A 6 4.47 2.70 4.85
N LEU A 7 5.28 3.76 4.73
CA LEU A 7 6.68 3.67 4.27
C LEU A 7 7.54 2.84 5.22
N THR A 8 7.30 2.93 6.53
CA THR A 8 7.97 2.08 7.53
C THR A 8 7.67 0.60 7.28
N ASN A 9 6.41 0.26 7.01
CA ASN A 9 6.03 -1.12 6.74
C ASN A 9 6.50 -1.63 5.37
N VAL A 10 6.58 -0.78 4.34
CA VAL A 10 7.25 -1.11 3.07
C VAL A 10 8.70 -1.52 3.34
N ARG A 11 9.46 -0.71 4.10
CA ARG A 11 10.85 -1.01 4.44
C ARG A 11 10.98 -2.30 5.24
N ARG A 12 10.05 -2.60 6.15
CA ARG A 12 10.04 -3.87 6.90
C ARG A 12 9.82 -5.08 6.00
N ILE A 13 8.92 -4.98 5.01
CA ILE A 13 8.73 -6.06 4.02
C ILE A 13 10.01 -6.25 3.22
N GLN A 14 10.59 -5.16 2.70
CA GLN A 14 11.85 -5.22 1.96
C GLN A 14 12.99 -5.84 2.77
N ALA A 15 13.14 -5.44 4.05
CA ALA A 15 14.19 -5.94 4.94
C ALA A 15 14.04 -7.42 5.29
N ALA A 16 12.84 -8.00 5.16
CA ALA A 16 12.61 -9.43 5.30
C ALA A 16 13.10 -10.25 4.09
N ASP A 17 13.64 -9.58 3.06
CA ASP A 17 14.15 -10.17 1.82
C ASP A 17 13.22 -11.23 1.20
N PRO A 18 11.94 -10.88 0.94
CA PRO A 18 10.98 -11.83 0.42
C PRO A 18 11.34 -12.21 -1.02
N ARG A 19 11.18 -13.49 -1.34
CA ARG A 19 11.35 -13.97 -2.72
C ARG A 19 10.20 -13.51 -3.60
N TYR A 20 10.51 -13.14 -4.83
CA TYR A 20 9.47 -12.76 -5.76
C TYR A 20 8.50 -13.91 -6.04
N ARG A 21 7.19 -13.67 -5.89
CA ARG A 21 6.12 -14.58 -6.35
C ARG A 21 4.84 -13.78 -6.59
N LEU A 22 4.27 -13.95 -7.78
CA LEU A 22 3.01 -13.32 -8.17
C LEU A 22 1.88 -13.67 -7.19
N GLY A 23 1.11 -12.66 -6.80
CA GLY A 23 -0.05 -12.76 -5.92
C GLY A 23 0.28 -12.87 -4.43
N ARG A 24 1.49 -12.48 -4.00
CA ARG A 24 1.93 -12.57 -2.59
C ARG A 24 2.28 -11.19 -2.04
N ASP A 25 2.03 -10.98 -0.75
CA ASP A 25 2.06 -9.68 -0.06
C ASP A 25 3.20 -9.52 0.97
N GLY A 26 4.12 -10.47 1.02
CA GLY A 26 5.25 -10.48 1.96
C GLY A 26 4.92 -11.07 3.33
N SER A 27 3.71 -11.58 3.57
CA SER A 27 3.35 -12.22 4.85
C SER A 27 3.97 -13.61 5.04
N ASP A 28 4.24 -14.33 3.95
CA ASP A 28 4.74 -15.71 3.94
C ASP A 28 6.18 -15.82 3.39
N GLY A 29 6.93 -14.71 3.39
CA GLY A 29 8.27 -14.64 2.81
C GLY A 29 8.30 -14.54 1.28
N TYR A 30 7.13 -14.36 0.64
CA TYR A 30 7.03 -14.11 -0.79
C TYR A 30 6.29 -12.82 -1.09
N CYS A 31 6.71 -12.07 -2.12
CA CYS A 31 6.11 -10.77 -2.43
C CYS A 31 6.16 -10.49 -3.94
N ASP A 32 5.15 -9.80 -4.49
CA ASP A 32 5.27 -9.10 -5.78
C ASP A 32 5.22 -7.57 -5.60
N CYS A 33 5.31 -6.83 -6.71
CA CYS A 33 5.35 -5.36 -6.68
C CYS A 33 4.10 -4.75 -6.05
N ILE A 34 2.93 -5.33 -6.31
CA ILE A 34 1.64 -4.86 -5.80
C ILE A 34 1.44 -5.35 -4.37
N GLY A 35 1.81 -6.60 -4.11
CA GLY A 35 1.82 -7.24 -2.82
C GLY A 35 2.65 -6.49 -1.79
N LEU A 36 3.74 -5.83 -2.20
CA LEU A 36 4.51 -4.95 -1.31
C LEU A 36 3.65 -3.82 -0.76
N VAL A 37 2.86 -3.18 -1.62
CA VAL A 37 1.92 -2.12 -1.24
C VAL A 37 0.78 -2.67 -0.38
N ILE A 38 0.19 -3.80 -0.79
CA ILE A 38 -0.90 -4.45 -0.04
C ILE A 38 -0.46 -4.84 1.36
N GLY A 39 0.71 -5.48 1.47
CA GLY A 39 1.31 -5.90 2.73
C GLY A 39 1.58 -4.71 3.64
N ALA A 40 2.08 -3.60 3.08
CA ALA A 40 2.32 -2.39 3.84
C ALA A 40 1.01 -1.74 4.34
N ILE A 41 -0.05 -1.71 3.51
CA ILE A 41 -1.39 -1.26 3.92
C ILE A 41 -1.90 -2.08 5.11
N ARG A 42 -1.86 -3.41 5.01
CA ARG A 42 -2.31 -4.33 6.05
C ARG A 42 -1.56 -4.14 7.37
N ARG A 43 -0.23 -4.07 7.30
CA ARG A 43 0.64 -3.89 8.48
C ARG A 43 0.49 -2.53 9.14
N SER A 44 -0.03 -1.56 8.42
CA SER A 44 -0.33 -0.22 8.93
C SER A 44 -1.78 -0.11 9.46
N GLY A 45 -2.47 -1.23 9.62
CA GLY A 45 -3.86 -1.29 10.11
C GLY A 45 -4.92 -0.96 9.05
N GLY A 46 -4.52 -0.74 7.79
CA GLY A 46 -5.44 -0.56 6.68
C GLY A 46 -6.10 -1.87 6.24
N GLN A 47 -7.30 -1.77 5.66
CA GLN A 47 -7.98 -2.94 5.11
C GLN A 47 -7.71 -3.07 3.63
N TRP A 48 -7.25 -4.25 3.21
CA TRP A 48 -7.18 -4.64 1.81
C TRP A 48 -7.83 -6.01 1.62
N ARG A 49 -8.94 -6.04 0.89
CA ARG A 49 -9.67 -7.27 0.56
C ARG A 49 -9.03 -7.94 -0.67
N GLY A 50 -8.64 -9.21 -0.54
CA GLY A 50 -8.05 -10.02 -1.62
C GLY A 50 -6.51 -10.14 -1.57
N ILE A 51 -5.94 -11.17 -2.20
CA ILE A 51 -4.47 -11.44 -2.16
C ILE A 51 -3.69 -10.74 -3.29
N HIS A 52 -4.40 -10.17 -4.26
CA HIS A 52 -3.84 -9.46 -5.40
C HIS A 52 -4.84 -8.40 -5.87
N GLY A 53 -4.36 -7.33 -6.50
CA GLY A 53 -5.20 -6.33 -7.14
C GLY A 53 -4.47 -5.72 -8.33
N THR A 54 -5.16 -4.87 -9.08
CA THR A 54 -4.53 -4.19 -10.22
C THR A 54 -3.59 -3.07 -9.74
N ASN A 55 -2.63 -2.67 -10.58
CA ASN A 55 -1.82 -1.47 -10.35
C ASN A 55 -2.69 -0.23 -10.07
N TRP A 56 -3.84 -0.14 -10.73
CA TRP A 56 -4.82 0.93 -10.53
C TRP A 56 -5.40 0.91 -9.11
N THR A 57 -5.81 -0.26 -8.62
CA THR A 57 -6.39 -0.41 -7.28
C THR A 57 -5.37 -0.04 -6.20
N ALA A 58 -4.11 -0.47 -6.37
CA ALA A 58 -3.03 -0.15 -5.43
C ALA A 58 -2.73 1.35 -5.41
N ARG A 59 -2.70 1.99 -6.58
CA ARG A 59 -2.50 3.45 -6.69
C ARG A 59 -3.60 4.23 -5.98
N ASN A 60 -4.87 3.87 -6.17
CA ASN A 60 -5.98 4.56 -5.53
C ASN A 60 -5.99 4.38 -4.01
N ALA A 61 -5.67 3.18 -3.51
CA ALA A 61 -5.56 2.96 -2.07
C ALA A 61 -4.44 3.79 -1.40
N MET A 62 -3.42 4.20 -2.18
CA MET A 62 -2.36 5.08 -1.70
C MET A 62 -2.71 6.57 -1.87
N HIS A 63 -3.78 6.94 -2.57
CA HIS A 63 -4.11 8.34 -2.87
C HIS A 63 -4.30 9.15 -1.58
N ASP A 64 -5.03 8.59 -0.62
CA ASP A 64 -5.38 9.25 0.65
C ASP A 64 -4.24 9.24 1.67
N LEU A 65 -3.11 8.59 1.36
CA LEU A 65 -1.94 8.60 2.25
C LEU A 65 -1.23 9.96 2.24
N ASN A 66 -1.37 10.74 1.16
CA ASN A 66 -0.78 12.06 1.09
C ASN A 66 -1.72 13.08 1.76
N PRO A 67 -1.27 13.80 2.80
CA PRO A 67 -2.11 14.81 3.43
C PRO A 67 -2.53 15.87 2.41
N LEU A 68 -3.82 16.19 2.36
CA LEU A 68 -4.33 17.34 1.63
C LEU A 68 -3.82 18.62 2.32
N ARG A 69 -3.00 19.40 1.61
CA ARG A 69 -2.39 20.66 2.06
C ARG A 69 -3.12 21.89 1.54
N GLY A 70 -4.15 21.73 0.72
CA GLY A 70 -4.98 22.83 0.24
C GLY A 70 -6.06 22.39 -0.74
N ALA A 71 -7.05 23.26 -0.95
CA ALA A 71 -8.21 22.99 -1.79
C ALA A 71 -7.87 22.69 -3.26
N GLY A 72 -6.70 23.13 -3.75
CA GLY A 72 -6.24 22.85 -5.11
C GLY A 72 -5.82 21.39 -5.35
N GLN A 73 -5.75 20.57 -4.30
CA GLN A 73 -5.47 19.13 -4.40
C GLN A 73 -6.75 18.28 -4.43
N LEU A 74 -7.92 18.90 -4.26
CA LEU A 74 -9.22 18.22 -4.30
C LEU A 74 -9.68 18.04 -5.75
N GLN A 75 -10.28 16.89 -6.04
CA GLN A 75 -11.01 16.64 -7.27
C GLN A 75 -12.46 17.10 -7.14
N ARG A 76 -13.11 17.28 -8.28
CA ARG A 76 -14.50 17.77 -8.33
C ARG A 76 -15.42 16.73 -7.66
N GLY A 77 -16.00 17.09 -6.52
CA GLY A 77 -16.90 16.21 -5.74
C GLY A 77 -16.34 15.65 -4.42
N GLU A 78 -15.14 16.07 -3.99
CA GLU A 78 -14.49 15.63 -2.74
C GLU A 78 -14.75 16.57 -1.52
N LEU A 79 -15.88 17.28 -1.50
CA LEU A 79 -16.31 18.20 -0.42
C LEU A 79 -17.56 17.69 0.30
#